data_AF-A0A519JQT6-F1
#
_entry.id   AF-A0A519JQT6-F1
#
_cell.length_a   1.000
_cell.length_b   1.000
_cell.length_c   1.000
_cell.angle_alpha   90.00
_cell.angle_beta   90.00
_cell.angle_gamma   90.00
#
_symmetry.space_group_name_H-M   'P 1'
#
loop_
_entity.id
_entity.type
_entity.pdbx_description
1 polymer ?
#
loop_
_entity_poly.entity_id
_entity_poly.type
_entity_poly.pdbx_seq_one_letter_code
_entity_poly.pdbx_strand_id
1 'polypeptide(L)' 'AAMHAGMGAATGETIDEAYIAKMIEHHRGAVAMADVALARSTDPEIRRMAQGVKDAQTREIAEMRAWTPAR' A
#
# COMPACT_ATOMS: atom_id res chain seq x y z
N ALA A 1 -3.41 11.95 7.68
CA ALA A 1 -4.86 12.23 7.47
C ALA A 1 -5.42 11.54 6.24
N ALA A 2 -4.92 11.82 5.02
CA ALA A 2 -5.45 11.21 3.78
C ALA A 2 -5.33 9.68 3.70
N MET A 3 -4.20 9.11 4.14
CA MET A 3 -3.96 7.66 4.13
C MET A 3 -4.97 6.88 4.97
N HIS A 4 -5.29 7.40 6.17
CA HIS A 4 -6.26 6.77 7.07
C HIS A 4 -7.69 6.93 6.56
N ALA A 5 -7.98 8.02 5.83
CA ALA A 5 -9.29 8.23 5.21
C ALA A 5 -9.56 7.22 4.07
N GLY A 6 -8.56 6.94 3.23
CA GLY A 6 -8.69 5.93 2.16
C GLY A 6 -9.04 4.56 2.70
N MET A 7 -8.32 4.09 3.72
CA MET A 7 -8.62 2.79 4.34
C MET A 7 -9.95 2.77 5.11
N GLY A 8 -10.36 3.88 5.72
CA GLY A 8 -11.67 3.99 6.37
C GLY A 8 -12.84 3.92 5.40
N ALA A 9 -12.64 4.37 4.16
CA ALA A 9 -13.66 4.37 3.11
C ALA A 9 -13.69 3.09 2.26
N ALA A 10 -12.64 2.26 2.32
CA ALA A 10 -12.55 1.01 1.56
C ALA A 10 -13.54 -0.05 2.08
N THR A 11 -14.39 -0.55 1.19
CA THR A 11 -15.48 -1.50 1.48
C THR A 11 -15.50 -2.64 0.45
N GLY A 12 -16.26 -3.70 0.75
CA GLY A 12 -16.51 -4.84 -0.13
C GLY A 12 -17.81 -5.55 0.31
N GLU A 13 -18.38 -6.40 -0.54
CA GLU A 13 -19.61 -7.14 -0.22
C GLU A 13 -19.33 -8.33 0.71
N THR A 14 -18.14 -8.92 0.59
CA THR A 14 -17.65 -9.95 1.50
C THR A 14 -16.57 -9.40 2.43
N ILE A 15 -16.28 -10.16 3.50
CA ILE A 15 -15.17 -9.84 4.41
C ILE A 15 -13.84 -9.82 3.65
N ASP A 16 -13.62 -10.76 2.73
CA ASP A 16 -12.40 -10.87 1.95
C ASP A 16 -12.24 -9.67 1.00
N GLU A 17 -13.32 -9.27 0.32
CA GLU A 17 -13.30 -8.08 -0.54
C GLU A 17 -13.04 -6.80 0.26
N ALA A 18 -13.68 -6.65 1.42
CA ALA A 18 -13.46 -5.49 2.29
C ALA A 18 -12.03 -5.47 2.86
N TYR A 19 -11.47 -6.64 3.17
CA TYR A 19 -10.08 -6.77 3.62
C TYR A 19 -9.10 -6.37 2.51
N ILE A 20 -9.28 -6.92 1.30
CA ILE A 20 -8.44 -6.62 0.14
C ILE A 20 -8.51 -5.12 -0.20
N ALA A 21 -9.70 -4.53 -0.24
CA ALA A 21 -9.87 -3.11 -0.52
C ALA A 21 -9.11 -2.24 0.49
N LYS A 22 -9.18 -2.58 1.78
CA LYS A 22 -8.45 -1.86 2.85
C LYS A 22 -6.94 -2.04 2.74
N MET A 23 -6.47 -3.25 2.44
CA MET A 23 -5.04 -3.54 2.30
C MET A 23 -4.42 -2.84 1.09
N ILE A 24 -5.15 -2.70 -0.01
CA ILE A 24 -4.70 -1.88 -1.14
C ILE A 24 -4.45 -0.43 -0.71
N GLU A 25 -5.37 0.18 0.04
CA GLU A 25 -5.19 1.56 0.53
C GLU A 25 -4.09 1.69 1.57
N HIS A 26 -3.96 0.71 2.47
CA HIS A 26 -2.86 0.65 3.43
C HIS A 26 -1.50 0.61 2.71
N HIS A 27 -1.36 -0.25 1.69
CA HIS A 27 -0.13 -0.38 0.93
C HIS A 27 0.19 0.87 0.11
N ARG A 28 -0.80 1.55 -0.46
CA ARG A 28 -0.61 2.84 -1.12
C ARG A 28 -0.03 3.88 -0.17
N GLY A 29 -0.53 3.92 1.07
CA GLY A 29 0.02 4.78 2.13
C GLY A 29 1.49 4.47 2.42
N ALA A 30 1.83 3.19 2.56
CA ALA A 30 3.21 2.76 2.80
C ALA A 30 4.15 3.08 1.63
N VAL A 31 3.73 2.89 0.38
CA VAL A 31 4.49 3.27 -0.82
C VAL A 31 4.75 4.77 -0.84
N ALA A 32 3.75 5.59 -0.55
CA ALA A 32 3.92 7.04 -0.47
C ALA A 32 4.90 7.46 0.65
N MET A 33 4.91 6.77 1.79
CA MET A 33 5.88 7.02 2.85
C MET A 33 7.29 6.53 2.51
N ALA A 34 7.40 5.40 1.81
CA ALA A 34 8.66 4.92 1.28
C ALA A 34 9.28 5.93 0.30
N ASP A 35 8.47 6.53 -0.59
CA ASP A 35 8.93 7.60 -1.49
C ASP A 35 9.44 8.83 -0.73
N VAL A 36 8.76 9.24 0.34
CA VAL A 36 9.23 10.32 1.20
C VAL A 36 10.56 9.97 1.87
N ALA A 37 10.71 8.75 2.37
CA ALA A 37 11.97 8.29 2.99
C ALA A 37 13.12 8.24 1.96
N LEU A 38 12.87 7.76 0.74
CA LEU A 38 13.85 7.75 -0.35
C LEU A 38 14.25 9.16 -0.79
N ALA A 39 13.35 10.13 -0.74
CA ALA A 39 13.64 11.51 -1.11
C ALA A 39 14.39 12.28 0.00
N ARG A 40 14.12 11.99 1.27
CA ARG A 40 14.56 12.83 2.40
C ARG A 40 15.65 12.22 3.27
N SER A 41 15.79 10.90 3.31
CA SER A 41 16.78 10.24 4.16
C SER A 41 18.15 10.15 3.48
N THR A 42 19.20 10.45 4.24
CA THR A 42 20.60 10.23 3.88
C THR A 42 21.16 8.92 4.46
N ASP A 43 20.41 8.25 5.34
CA ASP A 43 20.82 6.98 5.95
C ASP A 43 20.66 5.84 4.92
N PRO A 44 21.74 5.11 4.58
CA PRO A 44 21.69 4.07 3.56
C PRO A 44 20.83 2.87 3.96
N GLU A 45 20.67 2.56 5.25
CA GLU A 45 19.82 1.48 5.73
C GLU A 45 18.34 1.84 5.59
N ILE A 46 17.97 3.05 5.99
CA ILE A 46 16.59 3.56 5.81
C ILE A 46 16.21 3.56 4.33
N ARG A 47 17.13 3.99 3.45
CA ARG A 47 16.88 4.01 2.00
C ARG A 47 16.71 2.60 1.43
N ARG A 48 17.53 1.63 1.84
CA ARG A 48 17.37 0.21 1.44
C ARG A 48 16.02 -0.35 1.88
N MET A 49 15.64 -0.10 3.13
CA MET A 49 14.36 -0.55 3.67
C MET A 49 13.18 0.08 2.91
N ALA A 50 13.23 1.39 2.66
CA ALA A 50 12.19 2.09 1.92
C ALA A 50 12.03 1.55 0.49
N GLN A 51 13.14 1.28 -0.21
CA GLN A 51 13.09 0.65 -1.53
C GLN A 51 12.43 -0.73 -1.46
N GLY A 52 12.83 -1.57 -0.50
CA GLY A 52 12.23 -2.90 -0.31
C GLY A 52 10.73 -2.86 -0.01
N VAL A 53 10.28 -1.93 0.84
CA VAL A 53 8.86 -1.70 1.13
C VAL A 53 8.11 -1.28 -0.13
N LYS A 54 8.66 -0.33 -0.89
CA LYS A 54 8.05 0.15 -2.13
C LYS A 54 7.86 -0.98 -3.14
N ASP A 55 8.91 -1.77 -3.37
CA ASP A 55 8.88 -2.85 -4.36
C ASP A 55 7.92 -3.98 -3.96
N ALA A 56 7.97 -4.40 -2.69
CA ALA A 56 7.09 -5.44 -2.18
C ALA A 56 5.62 -5.02 -2.24
N GLN A 57 5.29 -3.86 -1.69
CA GLN A 57 3.89 -3.44 -1.56
C GLN A 57 3.29 -3.00 -2.90
N THR A 58 4.09 -2.51 -3.85
CA THR A 58 3.62 -2.29 -5.22
C THR A 58 3.23 -3.60 -5.90
N ARG A 59 4.02 -4.67 -5.72
CA ARG A 59 3.69 -6.00 -6.24
C ARG A 59 2.44 -6.57 -5.58
N GLU A 60 2.34 -6.48 -4.25
CA GLU A 60 1.19 -6.98 -3.48
C GLU A 60 -0.11 -6.25 -3.86
N ILE A 61 -0.06 -4.94 -4.15
CA ILE A 61 -1.21 -4.21 -4.71
C ILE A 61 -1.67 -4.83 -6.04
N ALA A 62 -0.73 -5.19 -6.92
CA ALA A 62 -1.07 -5.80 -8.21
C ALA A 62 -1.67 -7.21 -8.03
N GLU A 63 -1.13 -8.01 -7.12
CA GLU A 63 -1.66 -9.33 -6.77
C GLU A 63 -3.09 -9.23 -6.20
N MET A 64 -3.31 -8.33 -5.24
CA MET A 64 -4.62 -8.09 -4.66
C MET A 64 -5.67 -7.62 -5.68
N ARG A 65 -5.27 -6.77 -6.64
CA ARG A 65 -6.13 -6.35 -7.76
C ARG A 65 -6.49 -7.49 -8.68
N ALA A 66 -5.61 -8.48 -8.83
CA ALA A 66 -5.89 -9.66 -9.64
C ALA A 66 -6.83 -10.65 -8.93
N TRP A 67 -6.89 -10.64 -7.60
CA TRP A 67 -7.83 -11.48 -6.84
C TRP A 67 -9.26 -10.97 -6.89
N THR A 68 -9.45 -9.66 -7.00
CA THR A 68 -10.78 -9.06 -7.19
C THR A 68 -11.17 -9.15 -8.67
N PRO A 69 -12.19 -9.94 -9.05
CA PRO A 69 -12.68 -9.96 -10.43
C PRO A 69 -13.06 -8.55 -10.87
N ALA A 70 -12.79 -8.22 -12.13
CA ALA A 70 -13.35 -7.00 -12.72
C ALA A 70 -14.87 -7.10 -12.60
N ARG A 71 -15.47 -6.25 -11.76
CA ARG A 71 -16.91 -6.07 -11.68
C ARG A 71 -17.40 -5.23 -12.86
#